data_AF-A0AAW0W9P8-F1
#
_entry.id   AF-A0AAW0W9P8-F1
#
_cell.length_a   1.000
_cell.length_b   1.000
_cell.length_c   1.000
_cell.angle_alpha   90.00
_cell.angle_beta   90.00
_cell.angle_gamma   90.00
#
_symmetry.space_group_name_H-M   'P 1'
#
loop_
_entity.id
_entity.type
_entity.pdbx_description
1 polymer ?
#
loop_
_entity_poly.entity_id
_entity_poly.type
_entity_poly.pdbx_seq_one_letter_code
_entity_poly.pdbx_strand_id
1 'polypeptide(L)'
;MCVPDNASVGCVYVQRRYDDDLNNGVIKQYRDDYRWRPECTLDGQYAEKQCKGPYTEKRCLCADPSGGTIYGKAFRWQTDLYDTMNCKCSRRVWEMTQAGASSVTLHCQENGNYEALQCEDGWCYCVIPDTGVPYGAFLPENAMELLPCYNGTMTGVMYLRRCESEHHAHARIVDRMHDKGVLQGPSSVLSCDPDGSYSAYQYDLDGLYRCYDKYNNVIEQPAGGGCNCARDQKLYQESHVITTLTCETLDEALAGVYLPIQSRGDTVFCVDQDGVRAGPIVYAPYRGYLHCDKGTDCQNGNYTACEQVCDPCPTSAYPAYTVNQ
;
A
#
# COMPACT_ATOMS: atom_id res chain seq x y z
N MET A 1 -4.84 36.33 -5.41
CA MET A 1 -3.45 35.83 -5.38
C MET A 1 -3.52 34.46 -4.75
N CYS A 2 -3.22 33.41 -5.50
CA CYS A 2 -3.10 32.06 -4.94
C CYS A 2 -1.76 32.02 -4.21
N VAL A 3 -1.78 32.01 -2.89
CA VAL A 3 -0.57 31.80 -2.08
C VAL A 3 -0.36 30.28 -2.02
N PRO A 4 0.82 29.76 -2.38
CA PRO A 4 1.10 28.33 -2.22
C PRO A 4 0.96 27.97 -0.74
N ASP A 5 0.17 26.95 -0.44
CA ASP A 5 0.14 26.35 0.88
C ASP A 5 1.45 25.60 1.11
N ASN A 6 2.32 26.18 1.92
CA ASN A 6 3.62 25.59 2.30
C ASN A 6 3.47 24.40 3.26
N ALA A 7 2.25 24.06 3.72
CA ALA A 7 2.01 22.95 4.65
C ALA A 7 1.62 21.64 3.96
N SER A 8 1.37 21.64 2.65
CA SER A 8 1.13 20.43 1.87
C SER A 8 2.25 20.25 0.84
N VAL A 9 3.17 19.32 1.10
CA VAL A 9 4.10 18.85 0.06
C VAL A 9 3.32 18.03 -0.96
N GLY A 10 2.63 18.72 -1.86
CA GLY A 10 1.92 18.08 -2.96
C GLY A 10 2.88 17.30 -3.85
N CYS A 11 2.35 16.32 -4.58
CA CYS A 11 3.12 15.45 -5.48
C CYS A 11 4.05 16.25 -6.41
N VAL A 12 3.55 17.35 -6.98
CA VAL A 12 4.28 18.22 -7.92
C VAL A 12 5.51 18.85 -7.26
N TYR A 13 5.46 19.20 -5.98
CA TYR A 13 6.63 19.74 -5.29
C TYR A 13 7.73 18.68 -5.17
N VAL A 14 7.38 17.47 -4.73
CA VAL A 14 8.35 16.36 -4.60
C VAL A 14 8.96 16.02 -5.96
N GLN A 15 8.12 15.96 -6.99
CA GLN A 15 8.54 15.69 -8.36
C GLN A 15 9.50 16.76 -8.90
N ARG A 16 9.19 18.05 -8.71
CA ARG A 16 10.08 19.15 -9.13
C ARG A 16 11.41 19.13 -8.40
N ARG A 17 11.39 18.90 -7.08
CA ARG A 17 12.62 18.85 -6.29
C ARG A 17 13.53 17.70 -6.74
N TYR A 18 12.95 16.55 -7.06
CA TYR A 18 13.69 15.45 -7.68
C TYR A 18 14.34 15.87 -9.01
N ASP A 19 13.57 16.51 -9.88
CA ASP A 19 14.05 16.96 -11.20
C ASP A 19 15.15 18.03 -11.08
N ASP A 20 15.01 18.97 -10.15
CA ASP A 20 16.01 20.00 -9.86
C ASP A 20 17.31 19.37 -9.32
N ASP A 21 17.21 18.44 -8.38
CA ASP A 21 18.37 17.71 -7.86
C ASP A 21 19.09 16.92 -8.97
N LEU A 22 18.32 16.33 -9.90
CA LEU A 22 18.86 15.60 -11.04
C LEU A 22 19.58 16.55 -12.01
N ASN A 23 18.95 17.68 -12.36
CA ASN A 23 19.49 18.67 -13.29
C ASN A 23 20.74 19.36 -12.75
N ASN A 24 20.78 19.60 -11.44
CA ASN A 24 21.93 20.21 -10.77
C ASN A 24 23.05 19.20 -10.46
N GLY A 25 22.86 17.91 -10.80
CA GLY A 25 23.85 16.86 -10.57
C GLY A 25 24.04 16.49 -9.09
N VAL A 26 23.10 16.90 -8.22
CA VAL A 26 23.06 16.51 -6.81
C VAL A 26 22.81 15.02 -6.69
N ILE A 27 21.99 14.46 -7.59
CA ILE A 27 21.69 13.04 -7.66
C ILE A 27 22.12 12.46 -8.99
N LYS A 28 22.59 11.21 -8.97
CA LYS A 28 22.86 10.44 -10.17
C LYS A 28 21.91 9.27 -10.21
N GLN A 29 21.06 9.21 -11.24
CA GLN A 29 19.99 8.20 -11.37
C GLN A 29 20.44 6.75 -11.11
N TYR A 30 21.70 6.40 -11.45
CA TYR A 30 22.26 5.05 -11.23
C TYR A 30 22.83 4.82 -9.82
N ARG A 31 23.15 5.89 -9.08
CA ARG A 31 23.73 5.84 -7.72
C ARG A 31 22.67 6.07 -6.64
N ASP A 32 21.63 6.83 -6.97
CA ASP A 32 20.58 7.28 -6.05
C ASP A 32 19.21 6.69 -6.43
N ASP A 33 19.20 5.43 -6.82
CA ASP A 33 18.02 4.60 -7.12
C ASP A 33 17.06 4.39 -5.93
N TYR A 34 17.44 4.85 -4.73
CA TYR A 34 16.60 4.95 -3.54
C TYR A 34 15.81 6.27 -3.45
N ARG A 35 16.13 7.28 -4.28
CA ARG A 35 15.32 8.49 -4.38
C ARG A 35 14.16 8.25 -5.32
N TRP A 36 12.96 8.52 -4.83
CA TRP A 36 11.72 8.29 -5.55
C TRP A 36 11.22 9.58 -6.21
N ARG A 37 10.96 9.51 -7.51
CA ARG A 37 10.26 10.53 -8.26
C ARG A 37 8.78 10.10 -8.38
N PRO A 38 7.84 10.75 -7.69
CA PRO A 38 6.44 10.36 -7.75
C PRO A 38 5.81 10.65 -9.13
N GLU A 39 4.79 9.86 -9.45
CA GLU A 39 3.89 10.12 -10.58
C GLU A 39 2.73 10.99 -10.10
N CYS A 40 2.46 12.08 -10.80
CA CYS A 40 1.43 13.04 -10.41
C CYS A 40 0.33 13.11 -11.46
N THR A 41 -0.90 13.35 -11.01
CA THR A 41 -2.02 13.67 -11.88
C THR A 41 -1.85 15.08 -12.47
N LEU A 42 -2.68 15.42 -13.47
CA LEU A 42 -2.72 16.76 -14.07
C LEU A 42 -3.08 17.84 -13.03
N ASP A 43 -3.90 17.49 -12.04
CA ASP A 43 -4.31 18.37 -10.95
C ASP A 43 -3.25 18.48 -9.83
N GLY A 44 -2.13 17.77 -9.98
CA GLY A 44 -0.98 17.84 -9.08
C GLY A 44 -1.08 16.98 -7.82
N GLN A 45 -2.08 16.10 -7.75
CA GLN A 45 -2.22 15.06 -6.74
C GLN A 45 -1.33 13.86 -7.07
N TYR A 46 -1.16 12.92 -6.13
CA TYR A 46 -0.48 11.67 -6.43
C TYR A 46 -1.34 10.81 -7.36
N ALA A 47 -0.72 10.31 -8.43
CA ALA A 47 -1.35 9.32 -9.30
C ALA A 47 -1.68 8.04 -8.51
N GLU A 48 -2.67 7.28 -8.99
CA GLU A 48 -3.19 6.08 -8.33
C GLU A 48 -2.11 5.04 -8.11
N LYS A 49 -1.22 4.84 -9.10
CA LYS A 49 -0.09 3.91 -9.05
C LYS A 49 1.18 4.67 -8.70
N GLN A 50 1.88 4.23 -7.67
CA GLN A 50 3.21 4.73 -7.30
C GLN A 50 4.20 3.59 -7.26
N CYS A 51 5.26 3.67 -8.05
CA CYS A 51 6.32 2.67 -8.06
C CYS A 51 7.60 3.22 -7.43
N LYS A 52 8.05 2.57 -6.37
CA LYS A 52 9.20 2.98 -5.57
C LYS A 52 10.30 1.92 -5.60
N GLY A 53 11.52 2.36 -5.31
CA GLY A 53 12.68 1.49 -5.11
C GLY A 53 13.50 1.20 -6.37
N PRO A 54 14.68 0.58 -6.18
CA PRO A 54 15.61 0.28 -7.25
C PRO A 54 15.10 -0.86 -8.12
N TYR A 55 15.60 -0.98 -9.36
CA TYR A 55 15.07 -1.92 -10.35
C TYR A 55 14.87 -3.37 -9.84
N THR A 56 15.79 -3.89 -9.02
CA THR A 56 15.75 -5.26 -8.49
C THR A 56 14.80 -5.44 -7.30
N GLU A 57 14.49 -4.37 -6.58
CA GLU A 57 13.62 -4.38 -5.39
C GLU A 57 12.38 -3.48 -5.61
N LYS A 58 12.09 -3.17 -6.89
CA LYS A 58 11.04 -2.23 -7.27
C LYS A 58 9.69 -2.82 -6.93
N ARG A 59 8.86 -2.04 -6.25
CA ARG A 59 7.47 -2.39 -5.97
C ARG A 59 6.56 -1.24 -6.34
N CYS A 60 5.34 -1.57 -6.72
CA CYS A 60 4.30 -0.61 -7.00
C CYS A 60 3.19 -0.76 -5.97
N LEU A 61 2.61 0.38 -5.59
CA LEU A 61 1.61 0.53 -4.55
C LEU A 61 0.48 1.38 -5.11
N CYS A 62 -0.74 1.12 -4.67
CA CYS A 62 -1.82 2.05 -4.86
C CYS A 62 -1.74 3.15 -3.81
N ALA A 63 -1.87 4.40 -4.22
CA ALA A 63 -1.81 5.57 -3.33
C ALA A 63 -3.15 6.29 -3.32
N ASP A 64 -3.55 6.97 -2.24
CA ASP A 64 -4.59 8.01 -2.16
C ASP A 64 -4.13 9.33 -2.85
N PRO A 65 -5.01 10.34 -3.07
CA PRO A 65 -4.61 11.60 -3.70
C PRO A 65 -3.54 12.40 -2.95
N SER A 66 -3.37 12.17 -1.64
CA SER A 66 -2.34 12.76 -0.79
C SER A 66 -1.05 11.95 -0.75
N GLY A 67 -1.02 10.77 -1.39
CA GLY A 67 0.15 9.90 -1.50
C GLY A 67 0.25 8.82 -0.41
N GLY A 68 -0.76 8.69 0.46
CA GLY A 68 -0.83 7.60 1.43
C GLY A 68 -1.14 6.26 0.74
N THR A 69 -0.54 5.16 1.20
CA THR A 69 -0.75 3.84 0.60
C THR A 69 -2.17 3.34 0.89
N ILE A 70 -2.88 2.90 -0.14
CA ILE A 70 -4.18 2.22 -0.06
C ILE A 70 -4.05 0.77 -0.55
N TYR A 71 -5.14 0.00 -0.45
CA TYR A 71 -5.15 -1.39 -0.89
C TYR A 71 -4.64 -1.55 -2.34
N GLY A 72 -3.87 -2.60 -2.60
CA GLY A 72 -3.32 -2.90 -3.91
C GLY A 72 -1.82 -2.67 -3.95
N LYS A 73 -1.08 -3.75 -4.18
CA LYS A 73 0.37 -3.69 -4.34
C LYS A 73 0.85 -4.80 -5.26
N ALA A 74 1.95 -4.56 -5.95
CA ALA A 74 2.60 -5.57 -6.75
C ALA A 74 4.11 -5.46 -6.62
N PHE A 75 4.77 -6.62 -6.53
CA PHE A 75 6.23 -6.70 -6.50
C PHE A 75 6.76 -7.07 -7.88
N ARG A 76 7.99 -6.65 -8.20
CA ARG A 76 8.60 -6.95 -9.51
C ARG A 76 8.61 -8.44 -9.89
N TRP A 77 8.71 -9.33 -8.91
CA TRP A 77 8.69 -10.79 -9.12
C TRP A 77 7.29 -11.36 -9.39
N GLN A 78 6.22 -10.59 -9.13
CA GLN A 78 4.85 -10.91 -9.54
C GLN A 78 4.57 -10.29 -10.91
N THR A 79 5.24 -10.78 -11.96
CA THR A 79 5.27 -10.14 -13.29
C THR A 79 3.90 -9.68 -13.77
N ASP A 80 2.90 -10.58 -13.78
CA ASP A 80 1.56 -10.26 -14.27
C ASP A 80 0.89 -9.15 -13.45
N LEU A 81 0.87 -9.28 -12.12
CA LEU A 81 0.29 -8.27 -11.24
C LEU A 81 1.01 -6.93 -11.38
N TYR A 82 2.32 -6.95 -11.51
CA TYR A 82 3.18 -5.76 -11.56
C TYR A 82 3.03 -4.98 -12.87
N ASP A 83 3.08 -5.70 -13.99
CA ASP A 83 3.07 -5.11 -15.33
C ASP A 83 1.68 -4.55 -15.67
N THR A 84 0.59 -5.19 -15.22
CA THR A 84 -0.78 -4.72 -15.49
C THR A 84 -1.33 -3.74 -14.45
N MET A 85 -0.64 -3.53 -13.32
CA MET A 85 -1.11 -2.68 -12.23
C MET A 85 -1.46 -1.27 -12.70
N ASN A 86 -2.64 -0.77 -12.33
CA ASN A 86 -3.13 0.58 -12.60
C ASN A 86 -3.89 1.23 -11.41
N CYS A 87 -4.24 0.46 -10.37
CA CYS A 87 -4.83 0.95 -9.12
C CYS A 87 -6.20 1.63 -9.22
N LYS A 88 -6.86 1.59 -10.38
CA LYS A 88 -8.11 2.35 -10.57
C LYS A 88 -9.26 1.86 -9.70
N CYS A 89 -9.35 0.55 -9.47
CA CYS A 89 -10.38 0.01 -8.58
C CYS A 89 -10.14 0.45 -7.14
N SER A 90 -8.91 0.29 -6.65
CA SER A 90 -8.56 0.72 -5.29
C SER A 90 -8.80 2.20 -5.06
N ARG A 91 -8.41 3.06 -6.02
CA ARG A 91 -8.70 4.50 -5.99
C ARG A 91 -10.21 4.74 -5.91
N ARG A 92 -11.01 4.06 -6.73
CA ARG A 92 -12.47 4.21 -6.73
C ARG A 92 -13.11 3.78 -5.41
N VAL A 93 -12.68 2.65 -4.86
CA VAL A 93 -13.15 2.16 -3.55
C VAL A 93 -12.83 3.17 -2.44
N TRP A 94 -11.61 3.74 -2.46
CA TRP A 94 -11.22 4.79 -1.53
C TRP A 94 -12.11 6.03 -1.68
N GLU A 95 -12.35 6.52 -2.89
CA GLU A 95 -13.22 7.68 -3.16
C GLU A 95 -14.64 7.47 -2.65
N MET A 96 -15.24 6.30 -2.91
CA MET A 96 -16.58 5.97 -2.43
C MET A 96 -16.64 5.91 -0.91
N THR A 97 -15.61 5.34 -0.28
CA THR A 97 -15.48 5.32 1.18
C THR A 97 -15.38 6.74 1.74
N GLN A 98 -14.57 7.61 1.14
CA GLN A 98 -14.46 9.02 1.56
C GLN A 98 -15.75 9.81 1.36
N ALA A 99 -16.54 9.46 0.33
CA ALA A 99 -17.85 10.04 0.08
C ALA A 99 -18.94 9.54 1.06
N GLY A 100 -18.60 8.62 1.97
CA GLY A 100 -19.53 8.07 2.96
C GLY A 100 -20.49 7.02 2.39
N ALA A 101 -20.11 6.32 1.32
CA ALA A 101 -20.88 5.20 0.80
C ALA A 101 -21.09 4.14 1.90
N SER A 102 -22.35 3.79 2.17
CA SER A 102 -22.71 2.85 3.24
C SER A 102 -22.29 1.40 2.97
N SER A 103 -22.04 1.06 1.70
CA SER A 103 -21.48 -0.22 1.27
C SER A 103 -20.74 0.00 -0.05
N VAL A 104 -19.48 -0.44 -0.11
CA VAL A 104 -18.71 -0.48 -1.36
C VAL A 104 -18.51 -1.95 -1.70
N THR A 105 -19.10 -2.38 -2.81
CA THR A 105 -19.12 -3.79 -3.26
C THR A 105 -18.23 -4.03 -4.48
N LEU A 106 -17.49 -3.01 -4.92
CA LEU A 106 -16.54 -3.18 -6.02
C LEU A 106 -15.43 -4.15 -5.61
N HIS A 107 -15.16 -5.13 -6.48
CA HIS A 107 -14.07 -6.09 -6.28
C HIS A 107 -12.84 -5.67 -7.06
N CYS A 108 -11.75 -5.52 -6.33
CA CYS A 108 -10.44 -5.25 -6.90
C CYS A 108 -9.58 -6.51 -6.95
N GLN A 109 -8.67 -6.56 -7.90
CA GLN A 109 -7.56 -7.53 -7.89
C GLN A 109 -6.51 -7.13 -6.84
N GLU A 110 -5.60 -8.05 -6.51
CA GLU A 110 -4.53 -7.83 -5.52
C GLU A 110 -3.59 -6.65 -5.85
N ASN A 111 -3.47 -6.28 -7.13
CA ASN A 111 -2.72 -5.11 -7.59
C ASN A 111 -3.56 -3.82 -7.67
N GLY A 112 -4.82 -3.85 -7.24
CA GLY A 112 -5.73 -2.71 -7.23
C GLY A 112 -6.44 -2.42 -8.55
N ASN A 113 -6.33 -3.30 -9.55
CA ASN A 113 -7.12 -3.23 -10.78
C ASN A 113 -8.57 -3.68 -10.53
N TYR A 114 -9.47 -3.40 -11.48
CA TYR A 114 -10.82 -3.97 -11.40
C TYR A 114 -10.80 -5.46 -11.70
N GLU A 115 -11.61 -6.23 -10.98
CA GLU A 115 -12.04 -7.53 -11.47
C GLU A 115 -13.01 -7.38 -12.64
N ALA A 116 -12.97 -8.33 -13.58
CA ALA A 116 -13.75 -8.21 -14.82
C ALA A 116 -15.27 -8.23 -14.57
N LEU A 117 -15.72 -8.91 -13.52
CA LEU A 117 -17.10 -8.92 -13.05
C LEU A 117 -17.21 -7.96 -11.88
N GLN A 118 -18.17 -7.03 -11.94
CA GLN A 118 -18.51 -6.13 -10.84
C GLN A 118 -19.99 -6.27 -10.53
N CYS A 119 -20.36 -6.21 -9.26
CA CYS A 119 -21.75 -6.14 -8.84
C CYS A 119 -21.95 -5.01 -7.85
N GLU A 120 -22.99 -4.21 -8.06
CA GLU A 120 -23.35 -3.07 -7.25
C GLU A 120 -24.88 -3.01 -7.16
N ASP A 121 -25.42 -2.79 -5.96
CA ASP A 121 -26.87 -2.69 -5.72
C ASP A 121 -27.72 -3.85 -6.28
N GLY A 122 -27.17 -5.07 -6.26
CA GLY A 122 -27.83 -6.29 -6.74
C GLY A 122 -27.83 -6.46 -8.26
N TRP A 123 -27.09 -5.60 -8.99
CA TRP A 123 -26.87 -5.69 -10.42
C TRP A 123 -25.41 -5.95 -10.73
N CYS A 124 -25.15 -6.95 -11.57
CA CYS A 124 -23.84 -7.34 -12.03
C CYS A 124 -23.62 -6.94 -13.48
N TYR A 125 -22.38 -6.57 -13.80
CA TYR A 125 -21.95 -6.15 -15.12
C TYR A 125 -20.47 -6.46 -15.34
N CYS A 126 -20.08 -6.54 -16.61
CA CYS A 126 -18.67 -6.68 -16.96
C CYS A 126 -18.00 -5.33 -17.07
N VAL A 127 -16.76 -5.22 -16.61
CA VAL A 127 -15.91 -4.03 -16.79
C VAL A 127 -14.60 -4.39 -17.46
N ILE A 128 -14.01 -3.42 -18.15
CA ILE A 128 -12.65 -3.52 -18.65
C ILE A 128 -11.70 -3.33 -17.44
N PRO A 129 -10.88 -4.32 -17.04
CA PRO A 129 -10.04 -4.24 -15.84
C PRO A 129 -9.16 -2.99 -15.74
N ASP A 130 -8.70 -2.50 -16.89
CA ASP A 130 -7.79 -1.36 -16.99
C ASP A 130 -8.44 0.02 -16.85
N THR A 131 -9.77 0.09 -16.94
CA THR A 131 -10.48 1.37 -16.95
C THR A 131 -11.70 1.41 -16.04
N GLY A 132 -12.23 0.26 -15.64
CA GLY A 132 -13.51 0.16 -14.93
C GLY A 132 -14.72 0.46 -15.82
N VAL A 133 -14.53 0.66 -17.14
CA VAL A 133 -15.63 0.99 -18.05
C VAL A 133 -16.52 -0.25 -18.23
N PRO A 134 -17.82 -0.13 -17.92
CA PRO A 134 -18.75 -1.23 -18.09
C PRO A 134 -19.01 -1.54 -19.56
N TYR A 135 -19.22 -2.81 -19.89
CA TYR A 135 -19.62 -3.27 -21.21
C TYR A 135 -20.58 -4.45 -21.13
N GLY A 136 -21.34 -4.65 -22.21
CA GLY A 136 -22.32 -5.74 -22.29
C GLY A 136 -23.60 -5.45 -21.51
N ALA A 137 -24.28 -6.52 -21.07
CA ALA A 137 -25.53 -6.43 -20.34
C ALA A 137 -25.31 -6.22 -18.84
N PHE A 138 -26.29 -5.58 -18.19
CA PHE A 138 -26.43 -5.55 -16.74
C PHE A 138 -27.47 -6.59 -16.37
N LEU A 139 -27.11 -7.52 -15.50
CA LEU A 139 -28.00 -8.60 -15.08
C LEU A 139 -28.16 -8.56 -13.56
N PRO A 140 -29.31 -8.97 -13.00
CA PRO A 140 -29.43 -9.15 -11.57
C PRO A 140 -28.39 -10.16 -11.06
N GLU A 141 -27.95 -10.04 -9.79
CA GLU A 141 -26.89 -10.90 -9.21
C GLU A 141 -27.19 -12.40 -9.37
N ASN A 142 -28.45 -12.82 -9.22
CA ASN A 142 -28.86 -14.21 -9.39
C ASN A 142 -28.76 -14.74 -10.84
N ALA A 143 -28.42 -13.88 -11.80
CA ALA A 143 -28.20 -14.20 -13.20
C ALA A 143 -26.79 -13.79 -13.68
N MET A 144 -25.86 -13.47 -12.76
CA MET A 144 -24.50 -13.03 -13.09
C MET A 144 -23.71 -14.07 -13.91
N GLU A 145 -24.03 -15.35 -13.76
CA GLU A 145 -23.40 -16.46 -14.50
C GLU A 145 -23.61 -16.40 -16.03
N LEU A 146 -24.57 -15.59 -16.48
CA LEU A 146 -24.84 -15.36 -17.90
C LEU A 146 -23.94 -14.27 -18.51
N LEU A 147 -23.18 -13.54 -17.69
CA LEU A 147 -22.25 -12.52 -18.17
C LEU A 147 -20.98 -13.15 -18.76
N PRO A 148 -20.44 -12.62 -19.87
CA PRO A 148 -19.28 -13.20 -20.54
C PRO A 148 -17.98 -13.13 -19.72
N CYS A 149 -17.91 -12.21 -18.77
CA CYS A 149 -16.77 -12.06 -17.86
C CYS A 149 -16.89 -12.92 -16.58
N TYR A 150 -18.01 -13.62 -16.37
CA TYR A 150 -18.18 -14.44 -15.18
C TYR A 150 -17.20 -15.61 -15.17
N ASN A 151 -16.53 -15.80 -14.03
CA ASN A 151 -15.64 -16.94 -13.80
C ASN A 151 -16.01 -17.61 -12.48
N GLY A 152 -16.68 -18.75 -12.55
CA GLY A 152 -17.14 -19.48 -11.37
C GLY A 152 -16.01 -19.98 -10.45
N THR A 153 -14.77 -20.12 -10.94
CA THR A 153 -13.62 -20.45 -10.08
C THR A 153 -13.18 -19.26 -9.23
N MET A 154 -13.36 -18.03 -9.73
CA MET A 154 -12.98 -16.81 -9.03
C MET A 154 -14.11 -16.28 -8.15
N THR A 155 -15.32 -16.19 -8.69
CA THR A 155 -16.48 -15.60 -8.00
C THR A 155 -17.23 -16.62 -7.14
N GLY A 156 -17.34 -17.87 -7.59
CA GLY A 156 -18.19 -18.87 -6.94
C GLY A 156 -19.68 -18.63 -7.19
N VAL A 157 -20.52 -19.06 -6.23
CA VAL A 157 -21.99 -19.10 -6.35
C VAL A 157 -22.69 -17.79 -5.96
N MET A 158 -22.02 -16.92 -5.22
CA MET A 158 -22.50 -15.60 -4.81
C MET A 158 -21.39 -14.60 -5.10
N TYR A 159 -21.74 -13.34 -5.35
CA TYR A 159 -20.72 -12.34 -5.66
C TYR A 159 -19.86 -12.02 -4.44
N LEU A 160 -20.48 -11.79 -3.28
CA LEU A 160 -19.76 -11.51 -2.03
C LEU A 160 -18.86 -12.70 -1.62
N ARG A 161 -17.59 -12.42 -1.36
CA ARG A 161 -16.63 -13.41 -0.86
C ARG A 161 -16.88 -13.73 0.60
N ARG A 162 -16.08 -14.65 1.15
CA ARG A 162 -16.26 -15.14 2.52
C ARG A 162 -16.23 -14.03 3.57
N CYS A 163 -15.21 -13.17 3.54
CA CYS A 163 -15.09 -12.07 4.51
C CYS A 163 -16.31 -11.14 4.41
N GLU A 164 -16.68 -10.74 3.19
CA GLU A 164 -17.78 -9.81 2.95
C GLU A 164 -19.14 -10.42 3.31
N SER A 165 -19.33 -11.71 3.04
CA SER A 165 -20.52 -12.45 3.43
C SER A 165 -20.68 -12.50 4.95
N GLU A 166 -19.60 -12.76 5.68
CA GLU A 166 -19.57 -12.74 7.15
C GLU A 166 -19.84 -11.31 7.68
N HIS A 167 -19.21 -10.29 7.09
CA HIS A 167 -19.40 -8.89 7.44
C HIS A 167 -20.85 -8.43 7.19
N HIS A 168 -21.41 -8.74 6.03
CA HIS A 168 -22.79 -8.41 5.67
C HIS A 168 -23.80 -9.15 6.56
N ALA A 169 -23.55 -10.43 6.88
CA ALA A 169 -24.39 -11.17 7.82
C ALA A 169 -24.40 -10.53 9.21
N HIS A 170 -23.24 -10.07 9.70
CA HIS A 170 -23.12 -9.34 10.96
C HIS A 170 -23.89 -8.02 10.93
N ALA A 171 -23.69 -7.22 9.89
CA ALA A 171 -24.42 -5.94 9.71
C ALA A 171 -25.94 -6.15 9.77
N ARG A 172 -26.47 -7.16 9.06
CA ARG A 172 -27.90 -7.49 9.09
C ARG A 172 -28.42 -7.95 10.45
N ILE A 173 -27.57 -8.53 11.29
CA ILE A 173 -27.94 -8.88 12.67
C ILE A 173 -28.03 -7.61 13.51
N VAL A 174 -27.04 -6.72 13.39
CA VAL A 174 -27.00 -5.43 14.09
C VAL A 174 -28.20 -4.55 13.70
N ASP A 175 -28.52 -4.44 12.42
CA ASP A 175 -29.70 -3.70 11.94
C ASP A 175 -31.00 -4.23 12.56
N ARG A 176 -31.20 -5.56 12.56
CA ARG A 176 -32.37 -6.18 13.20
C ARG A 176 -32.42 -5.97 14.71
N MET A 177 -31.28 -5.81 15.37
CA MET A 177 -31.23 -5.47 16.79
C MET A 177 -31.65 -4.01 17.01
N HIS A 178 -31.15 -3.09 16.18
CA HIS A 178 -31.55 -1.69 16.20
C HIS A 178 -33.06 -1.50 15.93
N ASP A 179 -33.61 -2.22 14.94
CA ASP A 179 -35.06 -2.22 14.65
C ASP A 179 -35.91 -2.66 15.86
N LYS A 180 -35.32 -3.47 16.76
CA LYS A 180 -35.95 -3.95 17.99
C LYS A 180 -35.66 -3.07 19.21
N GLY A 181 -35.02 -1.90 19.02
CA GLY A 181 -34.71 -0.95 20.07
C GLY A 181 -33.44 -1.25 20.86
N VAL A 182 -32.59 -2.17 20.39
CA VAL A 182 -31.26 -2.37 20.98
C VAL A 182 -30.36 -1.21 20.55
N LEU A 183 -29.81 -0.47 21.53
CA LEU A 183 -28.99 0.72 21.26
C LEU A 183 -27.55 0.37 20.86
N GLN A 184 -27.07 -0.82 21.20
CA GLN A 184 -25.73 -1.28 20.88
C GLN A 184 -25.77 -2.75 20.46
N GLY A 185 -25.63 -3.01 19.16
CA GLY A 185 -25.42 -4.35 18.64
C GLY A 185 -24.01 -4.88 18.96
N PRO A 186 -23.74 -6.17 18.72
CA PRO A 186 -22.39 -6.71 18.83
C PRO A 186 -21.46 -5.96 17.88
N SER A 187 -20.26 -5.60 18.36
CA SER A 187 -19.23 -5.01 17.51
C SER A 187 -18.83 -5.99 16.41
N SER A 188 -18.76 -5.52 15.16
CA SER A 188 -18.06 -6.27 14.10
C SER A 188 -16.58 -5.98 14.26
N VAL A 189 -15.79 -7.02 14.53
CA VAL A 189 -14.33 -6.91 14.51
C VAL A 189 -13.74 -7.24 13.13
N LEU A 190 -14.61 -7.65 12.20
CA LEU A 190 -14.25 -8.15 10.88
C LEU A 190 -14.12 -6.99 9.88
N SER A 191 -12.96 -6.90 9.24
CA SER A 191 -12.66 -5.95 8.17
C SER A 191 -12.17 -6.71 6.93
N CYS A 192 -12.66 -6.31 5.76
CA CYS A 192 -12.33 -6.94 4.48
C CYS A 192 -11.52 -5.99 3.59
N ASP A 193 -10.59 -6.56 2.86
CA ASP A 193 -9.88 -5.86 1.80
C ASP A 193 -10.79 -5.73 0.55
N PRO A 194 -10.56 -4.76 -0.35
CA PRO A 194 -11.31 -4.58 -1.60
C PRO A 194 -11.32 -5.76 -2.58
N ASP A 195 -10.46 -6.77 -2.41
CA ASP A 195 -10.58 -8.05 -3.10
C ASP A 195 -11.50 -9.03 -2.36
N GLY A 196 -12.31 -8.58 -1.40
CA GLY A 196 -13.16 -9.40 -0.55
C GLY A 196 -12.40 -10.42 0.34
N SER A 197 -11.07 -10.35 0.41
CA SER A 197 -10.28 -11.13 1.36
C SER A 197 -10.27 -10.49 2.75
N TYR A 198 -9.69 -11.19 3.73
CA TYR A 198 -9.56 -10.63 5.07
C TYR A 198 -8.47 -9.56 5.08
N SER A 199 -8.81 -8.39 5.66
CA SER A 199 -7.86 -7.28 5.74
C SER A 199 -6.67 -7.62 6.62
N ALA A 200 -5.57 -6.88 6.43
CA ALA A 200 -4.30 -7.15 7.10
C ALA A 200 -4.37 -7.11 8.62
N TYR A 201 -5.33 -6.38 9.19
CA TYR A 201 -5.52 -6.22 10.62
C TYR A 201 -6.97 -6.52 10.98
N GLN A 202 -7.17 -7.27 12.06
CA GLN A 202 -8.49 -7.48 12.66
C GLN A 202 -8.41 -7.11 14.13
N TYR A 203 -9.52 -6.59 14.66
CA TYR A 203 -9.65 -6.44 16.10
C TYR A 203 -10.00 -7.78 16.73
N ASP A 204 -9.55 -8.03 17.95
CA ASP A 204 -10.11 -9.09 18.77
C ASP A 204 -11.21 -8.56 19.70
N LEU A 205 -11.84 -9.47 20.45
CA LEU A 205 -12.93 -9.15 21.38
C LEU A 205 -12.48 -8.28 22.56
N ASP A 206 -11.18 -8.25 22.85
CA ASP A 206 -10.57 -7.42 23.90
C ASP A 206 -10.07 -6.07 23.33
N GLY A 207 -10.28 -5.82 22.04
CA GLY A 207 -9.84 -4.62 21.34
C GLY A 207 -8.35 -4.61 20.97
N LEU A 208 -7.66 -5.75 21.11
CA LEU A 208 -6.26 -5.91 20.72
C LEU A 208 -6.14 -6.19 19.22
N TYR A 209 -5.14 -5.60 18.60
CA TYR A 209 -4.86 -5.75 17.17
C TYR A 209 -4.10 -7.05 16.92
N ARG A 210 -4.46 -7.76 15.84
CA ARG A 210 -3.65 -8.86 15.31
C ARG A 210 -3.54 -8.78 13.80
N CYS A 211 -2.40 -9.24 13.27
CA CYS A 211 -2.20 -9.34 11.84
C CYS A 211 -2.76 -10.65 11.29
N TYR A 212 -3.42 -10.57 10.13
CA TYR A 212 -4.00 -11.72 9.45
C TYR A 212 -3.49 -11.82 8.01
N ASP A 213 -3.40 -13.05 7.53
CA ASP A 213 -3.26 -13.29 6.10
C ASP A 213 -4.60 -13.09 5.37
N LYS A 214 -4.59 -13.20 4.05
CA LYS A 214 -5.81 -13.01 3.23
C LYS A 214 -6.87 -14.10 3.43
N TYR A 215 -6.56 -15.17 4.15
CA TYR A 215 -7.41 -16.33 4.37
C TYR A 215 -7.95 -16.43 5.82
N ASN A 216 -7.79 -15.37 6.62
CA ASN A 216 -8.18 -15.32 8.04
C ASN A 216 -7.31 -16.18 8.98
N ASN A 217 -6.07 -16.48 8.62
CA ASN A 217 -5.14 -17.07 9.57
C ASN A 217 -4.34 -15.97 10.28
N VAL A 218 -4.18 -16.15 11.60
CA VAL A 218 -3.36 -15.24 12.41
C VAL A 218 -1.89 -15.36 11.99
N ILE A 219 -1.25 -14.22 11.75
CA ILE A 219 0.19 -14.13 11.59
C ILE A 219 0.75 -13.94 13.00
N GLU A 220 1.55 -14.90 13.49
CA GLU A 220 2.16 -14.90 14.83
C GLU A 220 3.28 -13.85 14.97
N GLN A 221 2.92 -12.58 14.79
CA GLN A 221 3.74 -11.41 15.07
C GLN A 221 2.90 -10.38 15.83
N PRO A 222 3.50 -9.65 16.79
CA PRO A 222 2.79 -8.58 17.49
C PRO A 222 2.34 -7.50 16.48
N ALA A 223 1.17 -6.93 16.73
CA ALA A 223 0.55 -5.93 15.86
C ALA A 223 0.16 -4.72 16.72
N GLY A 224 0.76 -3.56 16.43
CA GLY A 224 0.36 -2.31 17.08
C GLY A 224 0.66 -1.07 16.25
N GLY A 225 1.69 -1.09 15.40
CA GLY A 225 1.94 -0.02 14.42
C GLY A 225 1.27 -0.26 13.07
N GLY A 226 0.87 -1.49 12.79
CA GLY A 226 0.29 -1.92 11.52
C GLY A 226 0.72 -3.34 11.14
N CYS A 227 0.30 -3.83 9.97
CA CYS A 227 0.55 -5.21 9.55
C CYS A 227 1.29 -5.33 8.21
N ASN A 228 1.80 -4.21 7.68
CA ASN A 228 2.41 -4.16 6.35
C ASN A 228 3.63 -5.08 6.24
N CYS A 229 4.55 -5.00 7.21
CA CYS A 229 5.76 -5.82 7.20
C CYS A 229 5.44 -7.28 7.48
N ALA A 230 4.60 -7.57 8.48
CA ALA A 230 4.20 -8.92 8.84
C ALA A 230 3.52 -9.66 7.66
N ARG A 231 2.60 -8.99 6.97
CA ARG A 231 1.89 -9.54 5.80
C ARG A 231 2.82 -9.72 4.60
N ASP A 232 3.77 -8.81 4.40
CA ASP A 232 4.79 -8.96 3.35
C ASP A 232 5.75 -10.13 3.64
N GLN A 233 6.21 -10.29 4.88
CA GLN A 233 7.04 -11.44 5.27
C GLN A 233 6.32 -12.77 5.02
N LYS A 234 5.03 -12.86 5.35
CA LYS A 234 4.20 -14.03 5.06
C LYS A 234 4.12 -14.31 3.56
N LEU A 235 3.84 -13.28 2.75
CA LEU A 235 3.78 -13.40 1.29
C LEU A 235 5.11 -13.86 0.68
N TYR A 236 6.23 -13.31 1.14
CA TYR A 236 7.57 -13.72 0.68
C TYR A 236 7.87 -15.17 1.00
N GLN A 237 7.52 -15.64 2.20
CA GLN A 237 7.68 -17.03 2.60
C GLN A 237 6.88 -17.98 1.70
N GLU A 238 5.60 -17.67 1.46
CA GLU A 238 4.72 -18.48 0.59
C GLU A 238 5.17 -18.48 -0.87
N SER A 239 5.73 -17.35 -1.32
CA SER A 239 6.24 -17.19 -2.69
C SER A 239 7.67 -17.71 -2.87
N HIS A 240 8.28 -18.27 -1.82
CA HIS A 240 9.68 -18.72 -1.82
C HIS A 240 10.69 -17.63 -2.24
N VAL A 241 10.38 -16.37 -1.93
CA VAL A 241 11.21 -15.21 -2.21
C VAL A 241 12.07 -14.92 -0.98
N ILE A 242 13.39 -14.88 -1.17
CA ILE A 242 14.31 -14.53 -0.08
C ILE A 242 14.27 -13.02 0.13
N THR A 243 13.80 -12.60 1.30
CA THR A 243 13.90 -11.21 1.78
C THR A 243 14.68 -11.15 3.08
N THR A 244 15.38 -10.04 3.32
CA THR A 244 16.10 -9.78 4.58
C THR A 244 15.48 -8.61 5.36
N LEU A 245 14.29 -8.15 4.96
CA LEU A 245 13.60 -7.07 5.67
C LEU A 245 13.03 -7.59 6.99
N THR A 246 13.26 -6.83 8.05
CA THR A 246 12.91 -7.16 9.42
C THR A 246 11.79 -6.25 9.90
N CYS A 247 10.80 -6.84 10.55
CA CYS A 247 9.70 -6.10 11.18
C CYS A 247 10.06 -5.69 12.61
N GLU A 248 9.46 -4.62 13.10
CA GLU A 248 9.49 -4.26 14.52
C GLU A 248 8.68 -5.28 15.32
N THR A 249 9.23 -5.75 16.43
CA THR A 249 8.64 -6.78 17.29
C THR A 249 8.79 -6.49 18.78
N LEU A 250 9.60 -5.50 19.16
CA LEU A 250 9.93 -5.16 20.53
C LEU A 250 9.07 -4.01 21.06
N ASP A 251 8.86 -2.98 20.24
CA ASP A 251 7.95 -1.89 20.58
C ASP A 251 6.51 -2.28 20.22
N GLU A 252 5.68 -2.51 21.23
CA GLU A 252 4.28 -2.88 21.04
C GLU A 252 3.51 -1.86 20.19
N ALA A 253 3.83 -0.57 20.29
CA ALA A 253 3.14 0.48 19.53
C ALA A 253 3.55 0.53 18.05
N LEU A 254 4.68 -0.08 17.69
CA LEU A 254 5.20 -0.12 16.32
C LEU A 254 5.23 -1.54 15.75
N ALA A 255 4.85 -2.54 16.53
CA ALA A 255 4.91 -3.93 16.12
C ALA A 255 4.14 -4.20 14.83
N GLY A 256 4.75 -4.99 13.93
CA GLY A 256 4.18 -5.40 12.63
C GLY A 256 4.46 -4.45 11.46
N VAL A 257 5.07 -3.29 11.71
CA VAL A 257 5.64 -2.41 10.67
C VAL A 257 7.11 -2.73 10.39
N TYR A 258 7.69 -2.16 9.34
CA TYR A 258 9.10 -2.32 9.04
C TYR A 258 9.97 -1.58 10.05
N LEU A 259 11.07 -2.19 10.50
CA LEU A 259 12.12 -1.43 11.20
C LEU A 259 12.64 -0.32 10.26
N PRO A 260 12.69 0.95 10.68
CA PRO A 260 13.16 2.04 9.81
C PRO A 260 14.61 1.84 9.33
N ILE A 261 15.44 1.17 10.14
CA ILE A 261 16.82 0.79 9.80
C ILE A 261 16.89 -0.72 9.59
N GLN A 262 17.25 -1.12 8.38
CA GLN A 262 17.43 -2.51 7.99
C GLN A 262 18.91 -2.84 7.91
N SER A 263 19.24 -4.12 8.14
CA SER A 263 20.62 -4.63 8.09
C SER A 263 20.71 -5.80 7.11
N ARG A 264 21.75 -5.82 6.28
CA ARG A 264 22.05 -6.92 5.35
C ARG A 264 23.55 -7.18 5.35
N GLY A 265 23.98 -8.26 6.01
CA GLY A 265 25.39 -8.50 6.30
C GLY A 265 26.00 -7.35 7.10
N ASP A 266 27.15 -6.84 6.68
CA ASP A 266 27.83 -5.69 7.31
C ASP A 266 27.31 -4.32 6.84
N THR A 267 26.18 -4.29 6.12
CA THR A 267 25.60 -3.06 5.59
C THR A 267 24.25 -2.73 6.22
N VAL A 268 23.92 -1.45 6.28
CA VAL A 268 22.69 -0.90 6.85
C VAL A 268 22.09 0.14 5.92
N PHE A 269 20.76 0.26 5.91
CA PHE A 269 20.02 1.19 5.06
C PHE A 269 18.65 1.55 5.65
N CYS A 270 18.09 2.68 5.22
CA CYS A 270 16.74 3.10 5.61
C CYS A 270 15.67 2.45 4.74
N VAL A 271 14.51 2.13 5.30
CA VAL A 271 13.29 1.82 4.55
C VAL A 271 12.13 2.71 4.96
N ASP A 272 11.21 2.95 4.02
CA ASP A 272 9.94 3.63 4.32
C ASP A 272 8.91 2.66 4.93
N GLN A 273 7.72 3.18 5.24
CA GLN A 273 6.59 2.42 5.80
C GLN A 273 6.10 1.27 4.90
N ASP A 274 6.46 1.32 3.61
CA ASP A 274 6.12 0.30 2.61
C ASP A 274 7.30 -0.69 2.40
N GLY A 275 8.34 -0.62 3.23
CA GLY A 275 9.50 -1.52 3.16
C GLY A 275 10.40 -1.27 1.96
N VAL A 276 10.33 -0.08 1.36
CA VAL A 276 11.17 0.31 0.23
C VAL A 276 12.39 1.05 0.73
N ARG A 277 13.58 0.71 0.22
CA ARG A 277 14.81 1.44 0.53
C ARG A 277 14.66 2.94 0.23
N ALA A 278 14.79 3.76 1.26
CA ALA A 278 14.61 5.21 1.22
C ALA A 278 15.92 5.99 1.50
N GLY A 279 17.06 5.31 1.45
CA GLY A 279 18.38 5.90 1.72
C GLY A 279 19.53 5.09 1.12
N PRO A 280 20.77 5.62 1.18
CA PRO A 280 21.95 4.90 0.72
C PRO A 280 22.21 3.67 1.59
N ILE A 281 22.90 2.69 1.01
CA ILE A 281 23.48 1.58 1.76
C ILE A 281 24.84 2.02 2.28
N VAL A 282 25.05 1.92 3.60
CA VAL A 282 26.34 2.23 4.24
C VAL A 282 26.82 1.02 5.05
N TYR A 283 28.11 0.94 5.38
CA TYR A 283 28.58 -0.09 6.31
C TYR A 283 28.09 0.19 7.74
N ALA A 284 27.91 -0.86 8.53
CA ALA A 284 27.41 -0.78 9.90
C ALA A 284 28.09 0.28 10.80
N PRO A 285 29.43 0.51 10.73
CA PRO A 285 30.08 1.58 11.50
C PRO A 285 29.60 3.00 11.14
N TYR A 286 29.06 3.19 9.93
CA TYR A 286 28.53 4.46 9.44
C TYR A 286 27.03 4.60 9.63
N ARG A 287 26.38 3.72 10.42
CA ARG A 287 24.95 3.78 10.72
C ARG A 287 24.48 5.17 11.16
N GLY A 288 25.29 5.90 11.94
CA GLY A 288 24.94 7.24 12.45
C GLY A 288 24.80 8.32 11.37
N TYR A 289 25.22 8.05 10.13
CA TYR A 289 25.03 8.95 8.98
C TYR A 289 23.69 8.70 8.26
N LEU A 290 22.96 7.66 8.62
CA LEU A 290 21.62 7.42 8.09
C LEU A 290 20.60 8.30 8.81
N HIS A 291 19.82 9.05 8.04
CA HIS A 291 18.74 9.90 8.55
C HIS A 291 17.37 9.29 8.27
N CYS A 292 17.12 8.09 8.81
CA CYS A 292 15.91 7.31 8.51
C CYS A 292 14.62 7.87 9.15
N ASP A 293 14.75 8.56 10.30
CA ASP A 293 13.60 9.02 11.10
C ASP A 293 12.96 10.32 10.60
N LYS A 294 13.49 10.92 9.53
CA LYS A 294 13.01 12.23 9.03
C LYS A 294 11.89 12.14 8.00
N GLY A 295 11.49 10.93 7.62
CA GLY A 295 10.38 10.71 6.67
C GLY A 295 9.01 11.11 7.23
N THR A 296 8.79 10.95 8.53
CA THR A 296 7.56 11.35 9.23
C THR A 296 7.48 12.87 9.45
N ASP A 297 8.62 13.54 9.65
CA ASP A 297 8.69 15.02 9.75
C ASP A 297 8.36 15.73 8.43
N CYS A 298 8.69 15.12 7.28
CA CYS A 298 8.36 15.67 5.98
C CYS A 298 6.85 15.51 5.62
N GLN A 299 6.13 14.57 6.25
CA GLN A 299 4.66 14.46 6.12
C GLN A 299 3.91 15.44 7.04
N ASN A 300 4.53 15.88 8.14
CA ASN A 300 3.91 16.72 9.18
C ASN A 300 4.34 18.20 9.16
N GLY A 301 4.90 18.71 8.05
CA GLY A 301 5.12 20.15 7.89
C GLY A 301 6.42 20.71 8.48
N ASN A 302 7.35 19.90 9.00
CA ASN A 302 8.57 20.40 9.65
C ASN A 302 9.83 20.22 8.78
N TYR A 303 9.98 21.10 7.78
CA TYR A 303 10.93 20.92 6.67
C TYR A 303 12.39 21.31 6.94
N THR A 304 12.72 21.99 8.03
CA THR A 304 14.12 22.23 8.42
C THR A 304 14.87 20.92 8.75
N ALA A 305 14.14 19.84 9.04
CA ALA A 305 14.71 18.51 9.21
C ALA A 305 15.09 17.87 7.86
N CYS A 306 14.28 18.07 6.81
CA CYS A 306 14.49 17.47 5.47
C CYS A 306 15.75 18.02 4.76
N GLU A 307 16.20 19.25 5.06
CA GLU A 307 17.43 19.85 4.50
C GLU A 307 18.72 19.12 4.91
N GLN A 308 18.70 18.39 6.02
CA GLN A 308 19.85 17.61 6.50
C GLN A 308 19.83 16.14 6.07
N VAL A 309 18.80 15.67 5.34
CA VAL A 309 18.65 14.24 4.97
C VAL A 309 19.64 13.83 3.87
N CYS A 310 20.25 14.79 3.18
CA CYS A 310 21.14 14.52 2.05
C CYS A 310 22.33 15.48 2.00
N ASP A 311 22.95 15.81 3.15
CA ASP A 311 24.35 16.23 3.03
C ASP A 311 25.12 15.06 2.40
N PRO A 312 25.88 15.29 1.32
CA PRO A 312 26.66 14.23 0.72
C PRO A 312 27.54 13.62 1.81
N CYS A 313 27.52 12.29 1.96
CA CYS A 313 28.57 11.62 2.72
C CYS A 313 29.90 12.25 2.30
N PRO A 314 30.71 12.76 3.25
CA PRO A 314 31.94 13.44 2.89
C PRO A 314 32.72 12.51 1.96
N THR A 315 33.07 13.02 0.78
CA THR A 315 33.76 12.29 -0.29
C THR A 315 35.10 11.68 0.15
N SER A 316 35.52 11.93 1.39
CA SER A 316 36.69 11.36 2.06
C SER A 316 36.49 9.94 2.62
N ALA A 317 35.29 9.35 2.57
CA ALA A 317 35.05 8.01 3.14
C ALA A 317 35.26 6.84 2.15
N TYR A 318 35.51 7.10 0.87
CA TYR A 318 35.92 6.05 -0.08
C TYR A 318 37.45 6.01 -0.16
N PRO A 319 38.12 4.87 0.13
CA PRO A 319 39.51 4.72 -0.25
C PRO A 319 39.60 4.89 -1.77
N ALA A 320 40.43 5.83 -2.21
CA ALA A 320 40.68 6.06 -3.62
C ALA A 320 41.18 4.77 -4.26
N TYR A 321 40.37 4.15 -5.11
CA TYR A 321 40.87 3.14 -6.03
C TYR A 321 41.69 3.87 -7.10
N THR A 322 43.01 3.88 -6.90
CA THR A 322 43.97 4.21 -7.97
C THR A 322 43.85 3.13 -9.04
N VAL A 323 43.24 3.49 -10.16
CA VAL A 323 43.40 2.74 -11.41
C VAL A 323 44.82 3.04 -11.88
N ASN A 324 45.73 2.09 -11.70
CA ASN A 324 47.04 2.14 -12.32
C ASN A 324 46.85 2.01 -13.84
N GLN A 325 47.32 3.03 -14.56
CA GLN A 325 47.61 2.95 -16.00
C GLN A 325 48.82 2.06 -16.25
#